data_AF-A0AAD5AMV7-F1
#
_entry.id   AF-A0AAD5AMV7-F1
#
_cell.length_a   1.000
_cell.length_b   1.000
_cell.length_c   1.000
_cell.angle_alpha   90.00
_cell.angle_beta   90.00
_cell.angle_gamma   90.00
#
_symmetry.space_group_name_H-M   'P 1'
#
loop_
_entity.id
_entity.type
_entity.pdbx_description
1 polymer ?
#
loop_
_entity_poly.entity_id
_entity_poly.type
_entity_poly.pdbx_seq_one_letter_code
_entity_poly.pdbx_strand_id
1 'polypeptide(L)'
;MHAVVLATVLGVVGVFSAKEVCKSGKYTTSGECCKQCPPGEGVVQPCGATQTVCQPCLDSEMFSENFSHTEKCMPCTQCTGLLRMNTPCTDANDATCVCDYGYYMSYLTGECHVCTTCPVGSGVLRRCDHKQDTVCETCTDDTYSDQESELNLCLPCTICEDTEELVHCTANSDTICKDPNLLNASSTALFDLEPSEPPIDFTNFPLEVLPESTESMPTSDPETKKLGLGLGDNLIPLYASIVPAVLLGLVAFIVIKRWKSCKHNKQDGNRSGTENPSQTPSPEGEKLHSDSGISVDSQSLQEGQGLPHTVVKIDGGLSLPLHACEELEKLLDEEGPLEKDWSSLAGLLGYEEDRIASFGKEERPVRAMLSDWASHDSASVDTLCAALKKINREDLAQNIMPKSTATSVV
;
A
#
# COMPACT_ATOMS: atom_id res chain seq x y z
N MET A 1 -45.00 45.76 29.50
CA MET A 1 -45.28 44.47 28.82
C MET A 1 -44.01 43.64 28.59
N HIS A 2 -42.93 44.19 28.00
CA HIS A 2 -41.72 43.41 27.65
C HIS A 2 -41.08 42.57 28.76
N ALA A 3 -41.07 43.03 30.02
CA ALA A 3 -40.45 42.28 31.14
C ALA A 3 -41.07 40.89 31.40
N VAL A 4 -42.37 40.72 31.14
CA VAL A 4 -43.07 39.43 31.36
C VAL A 4 -42.70 38.40 30.27
N VAL A 5 -42.41 38.88 29.05
CA VAL A 5 -42.02 38.03 27.92
C VAL A 5 -40.61 37.45 28.14
N LEU A 6 -39.68 38.24 28.69
CA LEU A 6 -38.34 37.74 29.03
C LEU A 6 -38.36 36.64 30.10
N ALA A 7 -39.21 36.77 31.13
CA ALA A 7 -39.37 35.74 32.15
C ALA A 7 -39.94 34.43 31.59
N THR A 8 -40.87 34.49 30.63
CA THR A 8 -41.45 33.30 30.00
C THR A 8 -40.50 32.63 29.00
N VAL A 9 -39.63 33.38 28.30
CA VAL A 9 -38.60 32.80 27.42
C VAL A 9 -37.50 32.08 28.24
N LEU A 10 -37.06 32.66 29.36
CA LEU A 10 -36.06 32.03 30.22
C LEU A 10 -36.57 30.76 30.93
N GLY A 11 -37.89 30.66 31.17
CA GLY A 11 -38.52 29.47 31.76
C GLY A 11 -38.54 28.24 30.85
N VAL A 12 -38.24 28.37 29.55
CA VAL A 12 -38.25 27.26 28.57
C VAL A 12 -36.84 26.77 28.23
N VAL A 13 -35.78 27.31 28.84
CA VAL A 13 -34.45 26.68 28.88
C VAL A 13 -34.44 25.55 29.93
N GLY A 14 -35.47 24.70 29.88
CA GLY A 14 -35.67 23.58 30.78
C GLY A 14 -34.72 22.45 30.44
N VAL A 15 -33.59 22.41 31.16
CA VAL A 15 -32.67 21.26 31.35
C VAL A 15 -32.77 20.19 30.24
N PHE A 16 -32.18 20.49 29.09
CA PHE A 16 -31.68 19.44 28.20
C PHE A 16 -30.48 18.77 28.87
N SER A 17 -30.74 17.93 29.87
CA SER A 17 -29.81 16.88 30.25
C SER A 17 -29.53 16.09 28.99
N ALA A 18 -28.29 16.13 28.49
CA ALA A 18 -27.85 15.26 27.43
C ALA A 18 -27.98 13.82 27.94
N LYS A 19 -29.09 13.17 27.56
CA LYS A 19 -29.37 11.80 27.97
C LYS A 19 -28.44 10.91 27.15
N GLU A 20 -27.29 10.59 27.73
CA GLU A 20 -26.27 9.68 27.21
C GLU A 20 -26.90 8.58 26.36
N VAL A 21 -26.62 8.61 25.06
CA VAL A 21 -27.24 7.71 24.09
C VAL A 21 -26.67 6.33 24.34
N CYS A 22 -27.52 5.43 24.83
CA CYS A 22 -27.09 4.11 25.27
C CYS A 22 -26.56 3.29 24.09
N LYS A 23 -25.23 3.13 24.02
CA LYS A 23 -24.51 2.50 22.90
C LYS A 23 -24.96 1.07 22.60
N SER A 24 -25.42 0.34 23.62
CA SER A 24 -25.96 -1.02 23.51
C SER A 24 -27.43 -1.08 23.07
N GLY A 25 -28.14 0.05 23.00
CA GLY A 25 -29.55 0.13 22.64
C GLY A 25 -30.54 -0.51 23.63
N LYS A 26 -30.05 -1.10 24.74
CA LYS A 26 -30.86 -1.79 25.75
C LYS A 26 -30.63 -1.25 27.16
N TYR A 27 -31.62 -1.47 28.00
CA TYR A 27 -31.63 -1.06 29.39
C TYR A 27 -31.97 -2.24 30.30
N THR A 28 -31.44 -2.21 31.52
CA THR A 28 -31.83 -3.11 32.60
C THR A 28 -33.26 -2.83 33.08
N THR A 29 -33.82 -3.73 33.89
CA THR A 29 -35.14 -3.53 34.51
C THR A 29 -35.15 -2.38 35.54
N SER A 30 -33.98 -1.94 36.02
CA SER A 30 -33.79 -0.71 36.81
C SER A 30 -33.66 0.57 35.96
N GLY A 31 -33.63 0.46 34.63
CA GLY A 31 -33.55 1.61 33.70
C GLY A 31 -32.13 2.09 33.39
N GLU A 32 -31.10 1.40 33.87
CA GLU A 32 -29.70 1.69 33.54
C GLU A 32 -29.34 1.17 32.14
N CYS A 33 -28.51 1.89 31.38
CA CYS A 33 -27.99 1.40 30.10
C CYS A 33 -27.19 0.10 30.29
N CYS A 34 -27.38 -0.88 29.39
CA CYS A 34 -26.64 -2.14 29.44
C CYS A 34 -25.15 -1.91 29.11
N LYS A 35 -24.25 -2.34 29.98
CA LYS A 35 -22.81 -2.33 29.71
C LYS A 35 -22.45 -3.30 28.58
N GLN A 36 -21.47 -2.92 27.77
CA GLN A 36 -20.85 -3.80 26.77
C GLN A 36 -19.51 -4.29 27.34
N CYS A 37 -19.23 -5.57 27.16
CA CYS A 37 -17.89 -6.13 27.33
C CYS A 37 -16.98 -5.54 26.24
N PRO A 38 -15.70 -5.21 26.55
CA PRO A 38 -14.73 -4.82 25.55
C PRO A 38 -14.30 -6.02 24.68
N PRO A 39 -13.62 -5.77 23.55
CA PRO A 39 -12.80 -6.79 22.90
C PRO A 39 -11.82 -7.41 23.91
N GLY A 40 -11.55 -8.71 23.79
CA GLY A 40 -10.88 -9.50 24.84
C GLY A 40 -11.84 -10.16 25.84
N GLU A 41 -13.07 -9.65 26.00
CA GLU A 41 -14.07 -10.19 26.93
C GLU A 41 -15.37 -10.63 26.24
N GLY A 42 -15.95 -11.74 26.71
CA GLY A 42 -17.24 -12.25 26.27
C GLY A 42 -18.31 -12.26 27.36
N VAL A 43 -19.58 -12.23 26.95
CA VAL A 43 -20.73 -12.20 27.86
C VAL A 43 -21.01 -13.57 28.47
N VAL A 44 -20.80 -13.69 29.78
CA VAL A 44 -21.23 -14.86 30.56
C VAL A 44 -22.73 -14.77 30.84
N GLN A 45 -23.20 -13.61 31.31
CA GLN A 45 -24.60 -13.33 31.63
C GLN A 45 -25.07 -12.05 30.91
N PRO A 46 -26.10 -12.11 30.06
CA PRO A 46 -26.59 -10.95 29.31
C PRO A 46 -27.37 -9.97 30.20
N CYS A 47 -27.43 -8.72 29.77
CA CYS A 47 -28.19 -7.66 30.45
C CYS A 47 -29.70 -7.98 30.51
N GLY A 48 -30.34 -7.68 31.65
CA GLY A 48 -31.77 -7.88 31.86
C GLY A 48 -32.26 -7.37 33.23
N ALA A 49 -32.52 -8.27 34.17
CA ALA A 49 -32.79 -7.90 35.57
C ALA A 49 -31.55 -7.31 36.27
N THR A 50 -30.36 -7.70 35.81
CA THR A 50 -29.05 -7.21 36.24
C THR A 50 -28.27 -6.69 35.03
N GLN A 51 -27.14 -6.03 35.28
CA GLN A 51 -26.18 -5.67 34.23
C GLN A 51 -25.53 -6.91 33.59
N THR A 52 -24.96 -6.69 32.40
CA THR A 52 -24.08 -7.65 31.71
C THR A 52 -22.92 -8.06 32.61
N VAL A 53 -22.60 -9.36 32.64
CA VAL A 53 -21.39 -9.90 33.27
C VAL A 53 -20.46 -10.44 32.18
N CYS A 54 -19.25 -9.89 32.16
CA CYS A 54 -18.19 -10.19 31.20
C CYS A 54 -17.12 -11.08 31.83
N GLN A 55 -16.37 -11.80 31.00
CA GLN A 55 -15.21 -12.58 31.39
C GLN A 55 -14.18 -12.53 30.24
N PRO A 56 -12.87 -12.45 30.52
CA PRO A 56 -11.84 -12.60 29.49
C PRO A 56 -11.99 -13.93 28.75
N CYS A 57 -11.71 -13.90 27.46
CA CYS A 57 -11.65 -15.07 26.61
C CYS A 57 -10.37 -15.88 26.88
N LEU A 58 -10.38 -17.17 26.52
CA LEU A 58 -9.23 -18.04 26.71
C LEU A 58 -8.26 -17.83 25.54
N ASP A 59 -7.15 -17.15 25.82
CA ASP A 59 -6.13 -16.83 24.81
C ASP A 59 -5.72 -18.05 23.97
N SER A 60 -5.50 -17.83 22.67
CA SER A 60 -5.27 -18.84 21.64
C SER A 60 -6.37 -19.90 21.41
N GLU A 61 -7.43 -19.97 22.23
CA GLU A 61 -8.59 -20.87 22.03
C GLU A 61 -9.89 -20.13 21.66
N MET A 62 -10.11 -18.92 22.19
CA MET A 62 -11.32 -18.12 21.97
C MET A 62 -11.04 -16.62 21.92
N PHE A 63 -11.82 -15.90 21.12
CA PHE A 63 -11.72 -14.45 20.92
C PHE A 63 -13.05 -13.69 21.08
N SER A 64 -12.97 -12.37 21.22
CA SER A 64 -14.10 -11.43 21.18
C SER A 64 -13.63 -10.09 20.58
N GLU A 65 -14.10 -9.75 19.38
CA GLU A 65 -13.62 -8.59 18.61
C GLU A 65 -14.38 -7.28 18.84
N ASN A 66 -15.61 -7.34 19.34
CA ASN A 66 -16.55 -6.23 19.30
C ASN A 66 -17.18 -5.92 20.66
N PHE A 67 -17.48 -4.64 20.89
CA PHE A 67 -18.14 -4.20 22.12
C PHE A 67 -19.55 -4.76 22.23
N SER A 68 -19.74 -5.86 22.98
CA SER A 68 -21.01 -6.59 23.02
C SER A 68 -21.66 -6.67 24.40
N HIS A 69 -22.99 -6.65 24.42
CA HIS A 69 -23.79 -6.93 25.62
C HIS A 69 -24.58 -8.25 25.51
N THR A 70 -24.33 -9.02 24.45
CA THR A 70 -25.01 -10.29 24.13
C THR A 70 -24.08 -11.40 23.65
N GLU A 71 -22.98 -11.10 22.96
CA GLU A 71 -22.10 -12.11 22.35
C GLU A 71 -21.10 -12.67 23.36
N LYS A 72 -20.78 -13.95 23.21
CA LYS A 72 -19.82 -14.68 24.04
C LYS A 72 -18.48 -14.74 23.32
N CYS A 73 -17.43 -15.13 24.03
CA CYS A 73 -16.19 -15.56 23.40
C CYS A 73 -16.51 -16.65 22.35
N MET A 74 -16.00 -16.47 21.14
CA MET A 74 -16.16 -17.39 20.01
C MET A 74 -14.88 -18.22 19.87
N PRO A 75 -14.96 -19.51 19.49
CA PRO A 75 -13.77 -20.32 19.26
C PRO A 75 -12.97 -19.76 18.07
N CYS A 76 -11.64 -19.76 18.18
CA CYS A 76 -10.75 -19.33 17.10
C CYS A 76 -10.94 -20.18 15.83
N THR A 77 -10.80 -19.55 14.67
CA THR A 77 -10.68 -20.22 13.36
C THR A 77 -9.40 -21.06 13.33
N GLN A 78 -9.53 -22.34 12.96
CA GLN A 78 -8.40 -23.26 12.86
C GLN A 78 -7.95 -23.43 11.40
N CYS A 79 -6.76 -22.93 11.09
CA CYS A 79 -6.13 -23.15 9.78
C CYS A 79 -5.77 -24.64 9.62
N THR A 80 -6.30 -25.27 8.58
CA THR A 80 -6.17 -26.72 8.30
C THR A 80 -6.04 -26.99 6.81
N GLY A 81 -5.53 -28.16 6.43
CA GLY A 81 -5.26 -28.50 5.03
C GLY A 81 -4.08 -27.70 4.50
N LEU A 82 -4.26 -27.03 3.35
CA LEU A 82 -3.24 -26.18 2.71
C LEU A 82 -3.23 -24.73 3.24
N LEU A 83 -3.78 -24.50 4.44
CA LEU A 83 -3.88 -23.19 5.08
C LEU A 83 -2.98 -23.10 6.31
N ARG A 84 -2.11 -22.08 6.33
CA ARG A 84 -1.34 -21.68 7.50
C ARG A 84 -1.95 -20.46 8.19
N MET A 85 -1.54 -20.24 9.43
CA MET A 85 -1.83 -19.03 10.20
C MET A 85 -1.03 -17.84 9.65
N ASN A 86 -1.68 -16.68 9.50
CA ASN A 86 -1.06 -15.42 9.07
C ASN A 86 -1.09 -14.37 10.19
N THR A 87 -2.20 -14.28 10.91
CA THR A 87 -2.26 -13.66 12.24
C THR A 87 -2.60 -14.73 13.26
N PRO A 88 -1.97 -14.75 14.45
CA PRO A 88 -2.42 -15.61 15.54
C PRO A 88 -3.79 -15.18 16.04
N CYS A 89 -4.56 -16.12 16.56
CA CYS A 89 -5.73 -15.78 17.38
C CYS A 89 -5.26 -15.20 18.72
N THR A 90 -6.00 -14.23 19.24
CA THR A 90 -5.83 -13.66 20.58
C THR A 90 -7.18 -13.60 21.28
N ASP A 91 -7.21 -13.21 22.55
CA ASP A 91 -8.46 -12.90 23.25
C ASP A 91 -9.34 -11.87 22.52
N ALA A 92 -8.74 -10.96 21.75
CA ALA A 92 -9.41 -9.85 21.08
C ALA A 92 -9.58 -9.98 19.55
N ASN A 93 -8.94 -10.96 18.88
CA ASN A 93 -8.97 -11.10 17.42
C ASN A 93 -8.89 -12.56 16.94
N ASP A 94 -9.56 -12.89 15.84
CA ASP A 94 -9.48 -14.23 15.26
C ASP A 94 -8.15 -14.48 14.50
N ALA A 95 -7.81 -15.76 14.33
CA ALA A 95 -6.73 -16.18 13.45
C ALA A 95 -7.11 -16.00 11.97
N THR A 96 -6.37 -15.16 11.25
CA THR A 96 -6.50 -15.07 9.80
C THR A 96 -5.69 -16.17 9.14
N CYS A 97 -6.34 -17.07 8.41
CA CYS A 97 -5.70 -18.13 7.64
C CYS A 97 -5.41 -17.70 6.20
N VAL A 98 -4.30 -18.20 5.63
CA VAL A 98 -3.87 -17.97 4.25
C VAL A 98 -3.23 -19.24 3.69
N CYS A 99 -3.03 -19.34 2.37
CA CYS A 99 -2.33 -20.50 1.79
C CYS A 99 -0.91 -20.68 2.37
N ASP A 100 -0.52 -21.93 2.57
CA ASP A 100 0.78 -22.30 3.15
C ASP A 100 1.96 -21.95 2.21
N TYR A 101 3.19 -22.03 2.71
CA TYR A 101 4.39 -21.81 1.90
C TYR A 101 4.46 -22.82 0.75
N GLY A 102 4.71 -22.34 -0.47
CA GLY A 102 4.59 -23.14 -1.69
C GLY A 102 3.17 -23.20 -2.27
N TYR A 103 2.20 -22.43 -1.73
CA TYR A 103 0.83 -22.36 -2.24
C TYR A 103 0.29 -20.92 -2.36
N TYR A 104 -0.57 -20.69 -3.36
CA TYR A 104 -1.30 -19.43 -3.57
C TYR A 104 -2.81 -19.65 -3.70
N MET A 105 -3.59 -18.63 -3.35
CA MET A 105 -5.06 -18.65 -3.50
C MET A 105 -5.45 -18.42 -4.96
N SER A 106 -6.00 -19.44 -5.63
CA SER A 106 -6.49 -19.30 -7.00
C SER A 106 -7.84 -18.60 -7.03
N TYR A 107 -7.89 -17.42 -7.66
CA TYR A 107 -9.11 -16.65 -7.85
C TYR A 107 -10.17 -17.37 -8.73
N LEU A 108 -9.78 -18.42 -9.44
CA LEU A 108 -10.67 -19.21 -10.31
C LEU A 108 -11.40 -20.34 -9.56
N THR A 109 -10.78 -20.97 -8.55
CA THR A 109 -11.40 -22.06 -7.79
C THR A 109 -11.76 -21.68 -6.35
N GLY A 110 -11.14 -20.64 -5.79
CA GLY A 110 -11.28 -20.28 -4.37
C GLY A 110 -10.49 -21.19 -3.43
N GLU A 111 -9.48 -21.90 -3.94
CA GLU A 111 -8.67 -22.88 -3.20
C GLU A 111 -7.17 -22.58 -3.34
N CYS A 112 -6.37 -23.17 -2.46
CA CYS A 112 -4.91 -23.07 -2.51
C CYS A 112 -4.33 -24.04 -3.54
N HIS A 113 -3.64 -23.53 -4.56
CA HIS A 113 -2.89 -24.31 -5.55
C HIS A 113 -1.39 -24.20 -5.28
N VAL A 114 -0.63 -25.23 -5.68
CA VAL A 114 0.83 -25.21 -5.57
C VAL A 114 1.42 -24.12 -6.47
N CYS A 115 2.45 -23.44 -6.02
CA CYS A 115 3.19 -22.46 -6.82
C CYS A 115 3.85 -23.13 -8.04
N THR A 116 3.84 -22.44 -9.17
CA THR A 116 4.54 -22.83 -10.39
C THR A 116 6.04 -22.73 -10.18
N THR A 117 6.76 -23.84 -10.39
CA THR A 117 8.23 -23.85 -10.51
C THR A 117 8.62 -23.30 -11.88
N CYS A 118 9.59 -22.38 -11.95
CA CYS A 118 10.10 -21.91 -13.25
C CYS A 118 10.98 -23.00 -13.89
N PRO A 119 10.77 -23.34 -15.17
CA PRO A 119 11.51 -24.39 -15.84
C PRO A 119 12.92 -23.93 -16.24
N VAL A 120 13.79 -24.91 -16.52
CA VAL A 120 15.09 -24.70 -17.18
C VAL A 120 14.92 -23.82 -18.43
N GLY A 121 15.76 -22.79 -18.58
CA GLY A 121 15.58 -21.74 -19.59
C GLY A 121 14.81 -20.50 -19.10
N SER A 122 14.32 -20.49 -17.86
CA SER A 122 13.53 -19.39 -17.28
C SER A 122 13.89 -19.12 -15.82
N GLY A 123 13.73 -17.88 -15.40
CA GLY A 123 13.96 -17.40 -14.03
C GLY A 123 12.69 -16.79 -13.41
N VAL A 124 12.74 -16.57 -12.10
CA VAL A 124 11.62 -16.05 -11.30
C VAL A 124 11.59 -14.51 -11.33
N LEU A 125 10.77 -13.95 -12.22
CA LEU A 125 10.49 -12.51 -12.27
C LEU A 125 9.69 -12.03 -11.05
N ARG A 126 8.72 -12.82 -10.59
CA ARG A 126 8.05 -12.62 -9.28
C ARG A 126 7.91 -13.94 -8.55
N ARG A 127 8.31 -13.96 -7.28
CA ARG A 127 8.10 -15.11 -6.38
C ARG A 127 6.61 -15.23 -6.04
N CYS A 128 6.15 -16.48 -5.95
CA CYS A 128 4.83 -16.82 -5.44
C CYS A 128 4.59 -16.25 -4.04
N ASP A 129 3.34 -15.90 -3.75
CA ASP A 129 2.88 -15.64 -2.38
C ASP A 129 1.44 -16.16 -2.20
N HIS A 130 0.94 -16.16 -0.96
CA HIS A 130 -0.40 -16.63 -0.61
C HIS A 130 -1.59 -16.11 -1.45
N LYS A 131 -1.41 -15.08 -2.28
CA LYS A 131 -2.43 -14.50 -3.19
C LYS A 131 -2.13 -14.65 -4.69
N GLN A 132 -0.90 -14.94 -5.09
CA GLN A 132 -0.50 -14.97 -6.51
C GLN A 132 0.58 -16.03 -6.78
N ASP A 133 0.51 -16.63 -7.97
CA ASP A 133 1.49 -17.61 -8.43
C ASP A 133 2.87 -16.99 -8.70
N THR A 134 3.89 -17.85 -8.83
CA THR A 134 5.17 -17.48 -9.41
C THR A 134 4.96 -16.93 -10.82
N VAL A 135 5.63 -15.82 -11.15
CA VAL A 135 5.73 -15.31 -12.51
C VAL A 135 7.14 -15.57 -13.02
N CYS A 136 7.26 -16.38 -14.06
CA CYS A 136 8.52 -16.71 -14.71
C CYS A 136 8.78 -15.82 -15.92
N GLU A 137 10.06 -15.54 -16.20
CA GLU A 137 10.53 -14.92 -17.45
C GLU A 137 11.56 -15.82 -18.13
N THR A 138 11.54 -15.89 -19.45
CA THR A 138 12.57 -16.59 -20.23
C THR A 138 13.88 -15.82 -20.15
N CYS A 139 14.99 -16.51 -19.87
CA CYS A 139 16.29 -15.85 -19.81
C CYS A 139 16.70 -15.35 -21.20
N THR A 140 17.06 -14.07 -21.29
CA THR A 140 17.51 -13.42 -22.52
C THR A 140 19.02 -13.55 -22.70
N ASP A 141 19.53 -13.14 -23.86
CA ASP A 141 20.96 -12.98 -24.14
C ASP A 141 21.72 -12.37 -22.94
N ASP A 142 22.94 -12.86 -22.71
CA ASP A 142 23.79 -12.63 -21.53
C ASP A 142 23.24 -13.17 -20.18
N THR A 143 22.16 -13.97 -20.16
CA THR A 143 21.66 -14.68 -18.96
C THR A 143 21.19 -16.12 -19.18
N TYR A 144 21.23 -16.96 -18.13
CA TYR A 144 20.81 -18.37 -18.15
C TYR A 144 20.10 -18.84 -16.87
N SER A 145 19.41 -19.98 -16.95
CA SER A 145 18.86 -20.75 -15.83
C SER A 145 18.91 -22.24 -16.16
N ASP A 146 19.84 -22.97 -15.53
CA ASP A 146 20.20 -24.36 -15.82
C ASP A 146 19.39 -25.40 -15.02
N GLN A 147 18.64 -24.95 -14.01
CA GLN A 147 17.83 -25.79 -13.12
C GLN A 147 16.41 -25.24 -12.96
N GLU A 148 15.44 -26.13 -12.70
CA GLU A 148 14.10 -25.70 -12.29
C GLU A 148 14.16 -25.04 -10.89
N SER A 149 13.38 -23.97 -10.67
CA SER A 149 13.41 -23.23 -9.40
C SER A 149 12.16 -22.40 -9.11
N GLU A 150 11.77 -22.33 -7.83
CA GLU A 150 10.75 -21.41 -7.30
C GLU A 150 11.34 -20.07 -6.82
N LEU A 151 12.68 -19.94 -6.78
CA LEU A 151 13.39 -18.82 -6.14
C LEU A 151 14.47 -18.16 -7.00
N ASN A 152 15.05 -18.86 -7.97
CA ASN A 152 16.20 -18.36 -8.75
C ASN A 152 15.73 -17.43 -9.88
N LEU A 153 16.37 -16.26 -10.00
CA LEU A 153 16.31 -15.41 -11.18
C LEU A 153 17.25 -15.98 -12.26
N CYS A 154 17.15 -15.48 -13.50
CA CYS A 154 18.16 -15.73 -14.51
C CYS A 154 19.52 -15.21 -14.03
N LEU A 155 20.54 -16.06 -14.09
CA LEU A 155 21.92 -15.76 -13.70
C LEU A 155 22.67 -15.12 -14.87
N PRO A 156 23.59 -14.17 -14.64
CA PRO A 156 24.43 -13.63 -15.71
C PRO A 156 25.41 -14.69 -16.22
N CYS A 157 25.63 -14.71 -17.53
CA CYS A 157 26.62 -15.59 -18.16
C CYS A 157 28.06 -15.24 -17.72
N THR A 158 28.89 -16.27 -17.57
CA THR A 158 30.34 -16.18 -17.34
C THR A 158 31.03 -15.55 -18.55
N ILE A 159 31.98 -14.63 -18.32
CA ILE A 159 32.73 -13.93 -19.38
C ILE A 159 34.17 -14.45 -19.42
N CYS A 160 34.62 -14.91 -20.58
CA CYS A 160 35.97 -15.44 -20.78
C CYS A 160 36.96 -14.32 -21.14
N GLU A 161 37.59 -13.68 -20.14
CA GLU A 161 38.48 -12.52 -20.35
C GLU A 161 39.78 -12.86 -21.11
N ASP A 162 40.56 -13.83 -20.62
CA ASP A 162 41.87 -14.23 -21.17
C ASP A 162 41.83 -15.57 -21.94
N THR A 163 40.64 -16.14 -22.19
CA THR A 163 40.47 -17.52 -22.66
C THR A 163 39.45 -17.64 -23.79
N GLU A 164 39.61 -18.65 -24.65
CA GLU A 164 38.66 -18.92 -25.73
C GLU A 164 37.36 -19.51 -25.16
N GLU A 165 36.23 -19.09 -25.72
CA GLU A 165 34.91 -19.69 -25.46
C GLU A 165 34.82 -21.08 -26.12
N LEU A 166 34.49 -22.12 -25.35
CA LEU A 166 34.29 -23.49 -25.86
C LEU A 166 32.81 -23.80 -26.13
N VAL A 167 31.92 -23.26 -25.31
CA VAL A 167 30.46 -23.34 -25.46
C VAL A 167 29.90 -21.96 -25.14
N HIS A 168 29.09 -21.44 -26.06
CA HIS A 168 28.40 -20.17 -25.91
C HIS A 168 27.30 -20.27 -24.85
N CYS A 169 27.06 -19.18 -24.11
CA CYS A 169 25.94 -19.13 -23.19
C CYS A 169 24.60 -19.32 -23.94
N THR A 170 23.62 -19.91 -23.27
CA THR A 170 22.24 -19.97 -23.75
C THR A 170 21.31 -19.76 -22.56
N ALA A 171 20.02 -19.51 -22.81
CA ALA A 171 19.02 -19.38 -21.76
C ALA A 171 19.02 -20.53 -20.73
N ASN A 172 19.55 -21.73 -21.07
CA ASN A 172 19.63 -22.88 -20.17
C ASN A 172 21.05 -23.35 -19.80
N SER A 173 22.11 -22.64 -20.19
CA SER A 173 23.50 -23.09 -19.97
C SER A 173 24.50 -21.94 -19.91
N ASP A 174 25.38 -21.93 -18.91
CA ASP A 174 26.47 -20.96 -18.82
C ASP A 174 27.49 -21.07 -19.98
N THR A 175 28.26 -20.01 -20.20
CA THR A 175 29.46 -20.00 -21.03
C THR A 175 30.50 -20.95 -20.45
N ILE A 176 31.08 -21.83 -21.28
CA ILE A 176 32.21 -22.67 -20.87
C ILE A 176 33.51 -22.09 -21.43
N CYS A 177 34.33 -21.51 -20.57
CA CYS A 177 35.65 -20.98 -20.92
C CYS A 177 36.71 -22.09 -21.02
N LYS A 178 37.69 -21.91 -21.91
CA LYS A 178 38.82 -22.82 -22.11
C LYS A 178 39.83 -22.73 -20.98
N ASP A 179 39.87 -23.76 -20.14
CA ASP A 179 40.77 -23.86 -18.99
C ASP A 179 42.25 -23.64 -19.36
N PRO A 180 42.91 -22.55 -18.90
CA PRO A 180 44.28 -22.22 -19.31
C PRO A 180 45.30 -23.24 -18.77
N ASN A 181 44.95 -23.97 -17.71
CA ASN A 181 45.84 -24.98 -17.11
C ASN A 181 45.94 -26.27 -17.93
N LEU A 182 44.94 -26.60 -18.76
CA LEU A 182 44.97 -27.82 -19.58
C LEU A 182 46.08 -27.80 -20.65
N LEU A 183 46.54 -26.62 -21.07
CA LEU A 183 47.68 -26.48 -21.99
C LEU A 183 49.03 -26.87 -21.34
N ASN A 184 49.13 -26.84 -20.00
CA ASN A 184 50.29 -27.34 -19.26
C ASN A 184 50.12 -28.80 -18.78
N ALA A 185 48.95 -29.41 -18.94
CA ALA A 185 48.64 -30.75 -18.44
C ALA A 185 48.83 -31.88 -19.47
N SER A 186 49.35 -31.60 -20.66
CA SER A 186 49.50 -32.57 -21.75
C SER A 186 50.72 -33.49 -21.61
N SER A 187 50.74 -34.34 -20.56
CA SER A 187 51.54 -35.59 -20.49
C SER A 187 51.28 -36.47 -19.24
N THR A 188 50.03 -36.91 -19.01
CA THR A 188 49.81 -38.26 -18.44
C THR A 188 48.54 -38.89 -19.00
N ALA A 189 48.45 -40.21 -18.99
CA ALA A 189 47.44 -40.96 -19.74
C ALA A 189 46.18 -41.32 -18.92
N LEU A 190 45.11 -41.65 -19.67
CA LEU A 190 44.03 -42.60 -19.36
C LEU A 190 43.91 -43.08 -17.91
N PHE A 191 42.74 -42.82 -17.31
CA PHE A 191 41.97 -43.88 -16.66
C PHE A 191 40.48 -43.70 -16.96
N ASP A 192 39.87 -44.71 -17.56
CA ASP A 192 38.41 -44.84 -17.64
C ASP A 192 37.83 -45.03 -16.23
N LEU A 193 36.68 -44.40 -15.96
CA LEU A 193 35.85 -44.70 -14.80
C LEU A 193 34.41 -44.97 -15.24
N GLU A 194 34.19 -46.25 -15.53
CA GLU A 194 32.90 -46.91 -15.78
C GLU A 194 31.95 -46.74 -14.57
N PRO A 195 30.79 -46.08 -14.72
CA PRO A 195 29.74 -46.08 -13.70
C PRO A 195 29.01 -47.43 -13.71
N SER A 196 29.12 -48.20 -12.62
CA SER A 196 28.48 -49.50 -12.48
C SER A 196 27.07 -49.38 -11.90
N GLU A 197 26.05 -49.48 -12.74
CA GLU A 197 24.65 -49.60 -12.31
C GLU A 197 24.33 -51.02 -11.78
N PRO A 198 23.63 -51.15 -10.63
CA PRO A 198 22.98 -52.39 -10.24
C PRO A 198 21.54 -52.46 -10.82
N PRO A 199 21.15 -53.52 -11.55
CA PRO A 199 19.80 -53.65 -12.05
C PRO A 199 18.83 -54.06 -10.92
N ILE A 200 17.66 -53.41 -10.85
CA ILE A 200 16.52 -53.86 -10.03
C ILE A 200 15.34 -54.16 -10.96
N ASP A 201 15.08 -55.46 -11.13
CA ASP A 201 13.86 -55.99 -11.77
C ASP A 201 12.70 -55.94 -10.78
N PHE A 202 11.61 -55.28 -11.16
CA PHE A 202 10.27 -55.53 -10.61
C PHE A 202 9.22 -55.60 -11.71
N THR A 203 9.29 -56.69 -12.46
CA THR A 203 8.16 -57.24 -13.23
C THR A 203 6.91 -57.43 -12.35
N ASN A 204 5.86 -56.61 -12.53
CA ASN A 204 4.46 -57.05 -12.55
C ASN A 204 3.44 -55.97 -12.98
N PHE A 205 2.62 -56.36 -13.96
CA PHE A 205 1.27 -55.97 -14.41
C PHE A 205 0.32 -55.13 -13.50
N PRO A 206 -0.79 -54.55 -14.06
CA PRO A 206 -1.34 -54.73 -15.42
C PRO A 206 -1.62 -53.45 -16.24
N LEU A 207 -1.95 -53.67 -17.51
CA LEU A 207 -2.47 -52.70 -18.47
C LEU A 207 -4.02 -52.83 -18.55
N GLU A 208 -4.78 -51.76 -18.33
CA GLU A 208 -6.19 -51.65 -18.72
C GLU A 208 -6.33 -50.54 -19.76
N VAL A 209 -6.53 -50.89 -21.04
CA VAL A 209 -7.85 -50.98 -21.71
C VAL A 209 -8.47 -49.60 -21.99
N LEU A 210 -8.18 -49.10 -23.19
CA LEU A 210 -8.95 -48.08 -23.89
C LEU A 210 -10.33 -48.64 -24.29
N PRO A 211 -11.38 -47.81 -24.28
CA PRO A 211 -12.33 -47.85 -25.39
C PRO A 211 -12.48 -46.49 -26.08
N GLU A 212 -12.39 -46.52 -27.41
CA GLU A 212 -12.75 -45.43 -28.32
C GLU A 212 -14.29 -45.39 -28.49
N SER A 213 -14.89 -44.20 -28.50
CA SER A 213 -16.31 -44.04 -28.91
C SER A 213 -16.54 -42.71 -29.62
N THR A 214 -16.96 -42.79 -30.87
CA THR A 214 -17.15 -41.66 -31.80
C THR A 214 -18.55 -41.05 -31.72
N GLU A 215 -18.71 -39.86 -32.33
CA GLU A 215 -19.97 -39.21 -32.73
C GLU A 215 -20.95 -38.67 -31.67
N SER A 216 -21.15 -37.35 -31.66
CA SER A 216 -22.35 -36.66 -32.22
C SER A 216 -22.73 -35.37 -31.49
N MET A 217 -23.23 -34.39 -32.24
CA MET A 217 -23.91 -33.19 -31.71
C MET A 217 -25.39 -33.47 -31.44
N PRO A 218 -26.06 -32.60 -30.66
CA PRO A 218 -27.21 -31.93 -31.26
C PRO A 218 -27.17 -30.39 -31.14
N THR A 219 -27.75 -29.73 -32.13
CA THR A 219 -27.98 -28.27 -32.16
C THR A 219 -29.31 -27.92 -31.49
N SER A 220 -29.35 -26.83 -30.69
CA SER A 220 -30.61 -26.21 -30.27
C SER A 220 -30.48 -24.70 -30.00
N ASP A 221 -30.88 -23.89 -30.97
CA ASP A 221 -31.45 -22.55 -30.74
C ASP A 221 -32.90 -22.74 -30.23
N PRO A 222 -33.51 -21.84 -29.43
CA PRO A 222 -34.04 -20.59 -29.98
C PRO A 222 -34.15 -19.37 -29.03
N GLU A 223 -34.71 -18.29 -29.59
CA GLU A 223 -35.38 -17.14 -28.95
C GLU A 223 -34.55 -15.91 -28.53
N THR A 224 -34.34 -15.05 -29.53
CA THR A 224 -34.08 -13.61 -29.41
C THR A 224 -35.00 -12.91 -28.40
N LYS A 225 -34.46 -12.43 -27.27
CA LYS A 225 -35.15 -11.46 -26.41
C LYS A 225 -34.81 -10.02 -26.81
N LYS A 226 -35.81 -9.39 -27.42
CA LYS A 226 -35.86 -8.03 -27.96
C LYS A 226 -35.45 -6.97 -26.90
N LEU A 227 -34.36 -6.23 -27.13
CA LEU A 227 -34.08 -5.01 -26.37
C LEU A 227 -35.23 -4.01 -26.56
N GLY A 228 -35.75 -3.48 -25.45
CA GLY A 228 -36.97 -2.69 -25.45
C GLY A 228 -37.11 -1.76 -24.25
N LEU A 229 -36.37 -0.65 -24.29
CA LEU A 229 -36.67 0.65 -23.67
C LEU A 229 -37.00 0.69 -22.15
N GLY A 230 -36.09 1.23 -21.33
CA GLY A 230 -36.31 1.43 -19.90
C GLY A 230 -35.50 2.56 -19.24
N LEU A 231 -35.01 3.55 -20.01
CA LEU A 231 -34.10 4.60 -19.53
C LEU A 231 -34.78 5.94 -19.16
N GLY A 232 -36.12 6.02 -19.19
CA GLY A 232 -36.85 7.29 -19.10
C GLY A 232 -37.17 7.77 -17.68
N ASP A 233 -37.57 6.88 -16.77
CA ASP A 233 -38.41 7.28 -15.64
C ASP A 233 -37.65 7.74 -14.38
N ASN A 234 -36.36 7.41 -14.27
CA ASN A 234 -35.53 7.80 -13.12
C ASN A 234 -34.83 9.16 -13.27
N LEU A 235 -34.90 9.80 -14.45
CA LEU A 235 -34.24 11.08 -14.69
C LEU A 235 -34.96 12.24 -13.97
N ILE A 236 -36.29 12.24 -13.99
CA ILE A 236 -37.13 13.34 -13.47
C ILE A 236 -36.98 13.50 -11.93
N PRO A 237 -37.02 12.42 -11.10
CA PRO A 237 -36.81 12.54 -9.65
C PRO A 237 -35.41 13.02 -9.25
N LEU A 238 -34.38 12.67 -10.04
CA LEU A 238 -33.00 13.10 -9.81
C LEU A 238 -32.86 14.62 -10.03
N TYR A 239 -33.30 15.16 -11.16
CA TYR A 239 -33.29 16.60 -11.41
C TYR A 239 -34.14 17.39 -10.42
N ALA A 240 -35.31 16.86 -10.02
CA ALA A 240 -36.16 17.47 -8.99
C ALA A 240 -35.48 17.58 -7.62
N SER A 241 -34.48 16.73 -7.34
CA SER A 241 -33.72 16.73 -6.08
C SER A 241 -32.45 17.59 -6.16
N ILE A 242 -31.78 17.59 -7.32
CA ILE A 242 -30.53 18.32 -7.55
C ILE A 242 -30.76 19.84 -7.66
N VAL A 243 -31.81 20.28 -8.37
CA VAL A 243 -32.06 21.73 -8.60
C VAL A 243 -32.25 22.51 -7.29
N PRO A 244 -33.06 22.05 -6.31
CA PRO A 244 -33.15 22.71 -5.00
C PRO A 244 -31.82 22.75 -4.24
N ALA A 245 -31.03 21.67 -4.28
CA ALA A 245 -29.74 21.61 -3.60
C ALA A 245 -28.73 22.63 -4.17
N VAL A 246 -28.66 22.75 -5.49
CA VAL A 246 -27.83 23.76 -6.17
C VAL A 246 -28.29 25.19 -5.84
N LEU A 247 -29.60 25.45 -5.82
CA LEU A 247 -30.14 26.76 -5.43
C LEU A 247 -29.83 27.12 -3.97
N LEU A 248 -29.95 26.17 -3.04
CA LEU A 248 -29.55 26.37 -1.63
C LEU A 248 -28.05 26.64 -1.50
N GLY A 249 -27.21 25.90 -2.22
CA GLY A 249 -25.76 26.12 -2.27
C GLY A 249 -25.38 27.50 -2.80
N LEU A 250 -26.04 27.95 -3.87
CA LEU A 250 -25.85 29.30 -4.43
C LEU A 250 -26.30 30.42 -3.47
N VAL A 251 -27.43 30.24 -2.78
CA VAL A 251 -27.89 31.20 -1.75
C VAL A 251 -26.91 31.26 -0.58
N ALA A 252 -26.45 30.10 -0.08
CA ALA A 252 -25.43 30.04 0.97
C ALA A 252 -24.12 30.70 0.54
N PHE A 253 -23.65 30.45 -0.68
CA PHE A 253 -22.46 31.11 -1.25
C PHE A 253 -22.61 32.63 -1.35
N ILE A 254 -23.77 33.12 -1.80
CA ILE A 254 -24.07 34.57 -1.85
C ILE A 254 -24.06 35.18 -0.45
N VAL A 255 -24.66 34.52 0.55
CA VAL A 255 -24.64 34.96 1.95
C VAL A 255 -23.22 34.99 2.51
N ILE A 256 -22.43 33.93 2.31
CA ILE A 256 -21.02 33.85 2.75
C ILE A 256 -20.16 34.91 2.06
N LYS A 257 -20.35 35.14 0.75
CA LYS A 257 -19.62 36.18 -0.01
C LYS A 257 -20.00 37.58 0.48
N ARG A 258 -21.29 37.88 0.69
CA ARG A 258 -21.77 39.12 1.30
C ARG A 258 -21.20 39.33 2.71
N TRP A 259 -21.18 38.27 3.54
CA TRP A 259 -20.62 38.33 4.90
C TRP A 259 -19.10 38.61 4.88
N LYS A 260 -18.33 37.95 3.99
CA LYS A 260 -16.90 38.25 3.79
C LYS A 260 -16.67 39.70 3.32
N SER A 261 -17.44 40.20 2.35
CA SER A 261 -17.34 41.62 1.93
C SER A 261 -17.67 42.60 3.07
N CYS A 262 -18.72 42.35 3.86
CA CYS A 262 -19.06 43.17 5.02
C CYS A 262 -18.06 43.04 6.18
N LYS A 263 -17.28 41.95 6.26
CA LYS A 263 -16.19 41.79 7.23
C LYS A 263 -14.94 42.56 6.81
N HIS A 264 -14.59 42.54 5.52
CA HIS A 264 -13.42 43.26 5.01
C HIS A 264 -13.60 44.77 5.09
N ASN A 265 -14.76 45.29 4.64
CA ASN A 265 -15.14 46.71 4.68
C ASN A 265 -15.41 47.26 6.11
N LYS A 266 -14.84 46.63 7.15
CA LYS A 266 -14.90 47.04 8.55
C LYS A 266 -13.53 47.06 9.24
N GLN A 267 -12.44 46.75 8.54
CA GLN A 267 -11.07 46.83 9.08
C GLN A 267 -10.30 48.08 8.62
N ASP A 268 -10.58 48.62 7.43
CA ASP A 268 -9.91 49.82 6.89
C ASP A 268 -10.45 51.16 7.43
N GLY A 269 -11.47 51.12 8.29
CA GLY A 269 -12.24 52.29 8.70
C GLY A 269 -11.81 53.00 10.00
N ASN A 270 -10.73 52.60 10.68
CA ASN A 270 -10.44 53.13 12.01
C ASN A 270 -8.95 53.09 12.44
N ARG A 271 -8.08 53.95 11.85
CA ARG A 271 -6.70 54.13 12.34
C ARG A 271 -6.05 55.48 11.97
N SER A 272 -6.37 56.56 12.70
CA SER A 272 -5.68 57.86 12.54
C SER A 272 -5.72 58.78 13.79
N GLY A 273 -4.64 58.74 14.59
CA GLY A 273 -4.22 59.82 15.52
C GLY A 273 -4.96 59.98 16.87
N THR A 274 -4.38 60.58 17.93
CA THR A 274 -2.97 60.96 18.25
C THR A 274 -2.84 61.21 19.79
N GLU A 275 -1.61 61.32 20.33
CA GLU A 275 -1.23 61.93 21.64
C GLU A 275 -1.52 61.14 22.96
N ASN A 276 -0.69 61.14 24.03
CA ASN A 276 0.74 61.55 24.27
C ASN A 276 1.34 60.77 25.52
N PRO A 277 2.56 61.01 26.11
CA PRO A 277 3.43 59.91 26.58
C PRO A 277 4.06 59.97 28.01
N SER A 278 4.72 58.90 28.45
CA SER A 278 5.79 58.80 29.50
C SER A 278 6.49 57.42 29.33
N GLN A 279 7.81 57.17 29.26
CA GLN A 279 9.06 57.53 29.98
C GLN A 279 9.59 56.46 31.00
N THR A 280 10.93 56.38 31.12
CA THR A 280 11.81 55.28 31.61
C THR A 280 12.36 55.55 33.05
N PRO A 281 13.42 54.89 33.66
CA PRO A 281 14.37 53.82 33.24
C PRO A 281 14.75 52.73 34.33
N SER A 282 15.92 52.07 34.14
CA SER A 282 16.58 50.97 34.91
C SER A 282 17.29 51.40 36.22
N PRO A 283 17.84 50.48 37.07
CA PRO A 283 19.31 50.19 37.04
C PRO A 283 19.82 48.78 37.47
N GLU A 284 21.09 48.45 37.11
CA GLU A 284 22.16 47.63 37.80
C GLU A 284 21.86 46.23 38.41
N GLY A 285 22.76 45.22 38.56
CA GLY A 285 24.19 44.88 38.29
C GLY A 285 24.43 43.45 38.87
N GLU A 286 25.32 42.51 38.48
CA GLU A 286 26.80 42.46 38.41
C GLU A 286 27.28 41.01 38.02
N LYS A 287 28.54 40.82 37.53
CA LYS A 287 29.53 39.70 37.71
C LYS A 287 29.10 38.19 37.72
N LEU A 288 29.81 37.18 37.18
CA LEU A 288 31.25 36.84 36.96
C LEU A 288 31.43 36.00 35.65
N HIS A 289 32.54 36.08 34.87
CA HIS A 289 33.74 35.19 34.83
C HIS A 289 33.47 33.66 34.91
N SER A 290 34.16 32.71 34.23
CA SER A 290 35.23 32.62 33.19
C SER A 290 35.52 31.10 32.96
N ASP A 291 36.29 30.58 31.98
CA ASP A 291 36.78 30.96 30.64
C ASP A 291 37.56 29.74 30.00
N SER A 292 37.81 29.71 28.67
CA SER A 292 38.65 28.73 27.93
C SER A 292 38.16 27.26 27.90
N GLY A 293 38.46 26.39 26.93
CA GLY A 293 39.18 26.46 25.63
C GLY A 293 38.76 25.23 24.77
N ILE A 294 39.43 24.74 23.72
CA ILE A 294 40.65 25.11 22.96
C ILE A 294 40.57 24.45 21.55
N SER A 295 41.54 24.63 20.65
CA SER A 295 41.52 24.21 19.22
C SER A 295 42.46 23.05 18.86
N VAL A 296 42.22 22.42 17.69
CA VAL A 296 43.26 21.85 16.81
C VAL A 296 42.85 22.02 15.33
N ASP A 297 43.81 22.28 14.45
CA ASP A 297 43.67 22.29 12.98
C ASP A 297 44.94 21.65 12.38
N SER A 298 44.89 21.06 11.18
CA SER A 298 46.04 20.41 10.53
C SER A 298 45.84 20.18 9.02
N GLN A 299 46.68 20.84 8.21
CA GLN A 299 46.92 20.51 6.80
C GLN A 299 48.38 20.15 6.56
N SER A 300 48.66 19.26 5.61
CA SER A 300 49.96 19.15 4.95
C SER A 300 49.80 18.56 3.54
N LEU A 301 50.73 18.90 2.64
CA LEU A 301 50.69 18.62 1.20
C LEU A 301 51.86 17.73 0.77
N GLN A 302 51.65 16.87 -0.23
CA GLN A 302 52.66 16.51 -1.23
C GLN A 302 52.03 15.99 -2.53
N GLU A 303 52.73 16.17 -3.66
CA GLU A 303 52.24 15.92 -5.03
C GLU A 303 52.90 14.68 -5.68
N GLY A 304 52.28 14.12 -6.73
CA GLY A 304 52.75 12.85 -7.33
C GLY A 304 52.24 12.44 -8.73
N GLN A 305 51.98 13.40 -9.63
CA GLN A 305 51.90 13.27 -11.12
C GLN A 305 51.33 11.98 -11.79
N GLY A 306 50.20 12.08 -12.50
CA GLY A 306 49.79 11.11 -13.54
C GLY A 306 48.32 11.21 -14.01
N LEU A 307 48.08 11.30 -15.32
CA LEU A 307 46.76 11.34 -15.99
C LEU A 307 46.76 10.28 -17.14
N PRO A 308 45.61 9.82 -17.70
CA PRO A 308 44.22 10.21 -17.40
C PRO A 308 43.20 9.06 -17.26
N HIS A 309 42.04 9.36 -16.64
CA HIS A 309 40.74 8.90 -17.14
C HIS A 309 39.65 9.91 -16.75
N THR A 310 38.62 10.05 -17.59
CA THR A 310 37.65 11.15 -17.53
C THR A 310 36.46 10.84 -16.63
N VAL A 311 36.37 11.49 -15.46
CA VAL A 311 35.13 11.48 -14.67
C VAL A 311 34.14 12.46 -15.30
N VAL A 312 33.18 11.92 -16.06
CA VAL A 312 32.00 12.69 -16.47
C VAL A 312 30.98 12.62 -15.34
N LYS A 313 30.70 13.79 -14.76
CA LYS A 313 29.67 14.01 -13.75
C LYS A 313 28.29 13.78 -14.39
N ILE A 314 27.51 12.85 -13.85
CA ILE A 314 26.06 12.74 -14.07
C ILE A 314 25.41 13.01 -12.72
N ASP A 315 24.59 14.06 -12.66
CA ASP A 315 23.90 14.47 -11.43
C ASP A 315 22.70 13.56 -11.13
N GLY A 316 22.30 13.52 -9.86
CA GLY A 316 21.41 12.48 -9.34
C GLY A 316 19.96 12.58 -9.82
N GLY A 317 19.57 11.73 -10.77
CA GLY A 317 18.17 11.43 -11.05
C GLY A 317 17.55 10.57 -9.95
N LEU A 318 16.37 10.94 -9.46
CA LEU A 318 15.64 10.16 -8.46
C LEU A 318 15.07 8.89 -9.09
N SER A 319 15.68 7.75 -8.79
CA SER A 319 15.07 6.43 -9.03
C SER A 319 13.96 6.18 -8.01
N LEU A 320 12.78 6.78 -8.26
CA LEU A 320 11.55 6.36 -7.60
C LEU A 320 11.30 4.88 -7.98
N PRO A 321 10.98 3.97 -7.03
CA PRO A 321 10.74 2.58 -7.37
C PRO A 321 9.59 2.47 -8.38
N LEU A 322 9.80 1.83 -9.54
CA LEU A 322 8.79 1.74 -10.59
C LEU A 322 7.47 1.15 -10.08
N HIS A 323 7.54 0.13 -9.22
CA HIS A 323 6.41 -0.46 -8.52
C HIS A 323 5.61 0.55 -7.66
N ALA A 324 6.27 1.57 -7.08
CA ALA A 324 5.58 2.62 -6.31
C ALA A 324 4.89 3.63 -7.23
N CYS A 325 5.40 3.86 -8.44
CA CYS A 325 4.70 4.64 -9.48
C CYS A 325 3.47 3.90 -10.00
N GLU A 326 3.58 2.59 -10.28
CA GLU A 326 2.48 1.78 -10.83
C GLU A 326 1.33 1.58 -9.84
N GLU A 327 1.63 1.41 -8.54
CA GLU A 327 0.60 1.46 -7.49
C GLU A 327 -0.04 2.86 -7.38
N LEU A 328 0.71 3.94 -7.57
CA LEU A 328 0.14 5.31 -7.58
C LEU A 328 -0.80 5.54 -8.79
N GLU A 329 -0.39 5.08 -9.98
CA GLU A 329 -1.17 5.15 -11.21
C GLU A 329 -2.52 4.45 -11.02
N LYS A 330 -2.48 3.18 -10.59
CA LYS A 330 -3.67 2.36 -10.32
C LYS A 330 -4.58 2.95 -9.23
N LEU A 331 -4.02 3.41 -8.12
CA LEU A 331 -4.78 3.93 -6.97
C LEU A 331 -5.21 5.40 -7.10
N LEU A 332 -4.94 6.04 -8.25
CA LEU A 332 -5.48 7.35 -8.64
C LEU A 332 -6.46 7.27 -9.82
N ASP A 333 -6.45 6.19 -10.63
CA ASP A 333 -7.38 5.99 -11.76
C ASP A 333 -8.62 5.11 -11.43
N GLU A 334 -8.55 4.17 -10.47
CA GLU A 334 -9.62 3.16 -10.25
C GLU A 334 -10.90 3.65 -9.53
N GLU A 335 -10.89 4.80 -8.83
CA GLU A 335 -12.09 5.37 -8.17
C GLU A 335 -12.64 6.61 -8.90
N GLY A 336 -13.48 6.39 -9.91
CA GLY A 336 -14.25 7.47 -10.55
C GLY A 336 -15.47 7.92 -9.73
N PRO A 337 -16.22 8.96 -10.17
CA PRO A 337 -15.89 9.94 -11.20
C PRO A 337 -15.43 11.27 -10.54
N LEU A 338 -14.23 11.29 -9.97
CA LEU A 338 -13.63 12.49 -9.37
C LEU A 338 -12.32 12.87 -10.07
N GLU A 339 -12.48 13.67 -11.12
CA GLU A 339 -11.46 14.23 -12.04
C GLU A 339 -10.45 15.21 -11.35
N LYS A 340 -10.28 15.12 -10.01
CA LYS A 340 -9.77 16.20 -9.16
C LYS A 340 -8.60 15.87 -8.25
N ASP A 341 -8.33 14.60 -7.98
CA ASP A 341 -7.33 14.25 -6.97
C ASP A 341 -5.91 14.34 -7.55
N TRP A 342 -5.68 13.82 -8.77
CA TRP A 342 -4.42 13.99 -9.48
C TRP A 342 -4.16 15.45 -9.90
N SER A 343 -5.20 16.22 -10.24
CA SER A 343 -5.05 17.63 -10.61
C SER A 343 -4.83 18.54 -9.40
N SER A 344 -5.40 18.19 -8.24
CA SER A 344 -5.05 18.81 -6.94
C SER A 344 -3.62 18.46 -6.52
N LEU A 345 -3.18 17.21 -6.76
CA LEU A 345 -1.79 16.79 -6.55
C LEU A 345 -0.84 17.59 -7.45
N ALA A 346 -1.15 17.75 -8.74
CA ALA A 346 -0.37 18.57 -9.68
C ALA A 346 -0.21 20.02 -9.20
N GLY A 347 -1.30 20.67 -8.78
CA GLY A 347 -1.24 22.03 -8.22
C GLY A 347 -0.41 22.13 -6.93
N LEU A 348 -0.37 21.07 -6.12
CA LEU A 348 0.48 20.98 -4.92
C LEU A 348 1.96 20.67 -5.23
N LEU A 349 2.25 20.03 -6.36
CA LEU A 349 3.60 19.81 -6.89
C LEU A 349 4.13 21.03 -7.67
N GLY A 350 3.32 22.08 -7.85
CA GLY A 350 3.74 23.37 -8.41
C GLY A 350 3.36 23.60 -9.88
N TYR A 351 2.49 22.78 -10.46
CA TYR A 351 2.02 22.97 -11.84
C TYR A 351 0.97 24.07 -11.97
N GLU A 352 1.10 24.90 -13.02
CA GLU A 352 0.07 25.88 -13.41
C GLU A 352 -1.11 25.18 -14.13
N GLU A 353 -2.32 25.74 -14.00
CA GLU A 353 -3.57 25.12 -14.49
C GLU A 353 -3.52 24.72 -15.98
N ASP A 354 -2.83 25.50 -16.84
CA ASP A 354 -2.65 25.19 -18.26
C ASP A 354 -1.77 23.93 -18.51
N ARG A 355 -0.75 23.68 -17.66
CA ARG A 355 0.10 22.46 -17.75
C ARG A 355 -0.63 21.24 -17.17
N ILE A 356 -1.43 21.42 -16.12
CA ILE A 356 -2.35 20.40 -15.62
C ILE A 356 -3.36 20.02 -16.72
N ALA A 357 -3.91 21.01 -17.42
CA ALA A 357 -4.84 20.82 -18.54
C ALA A 357 -4.18 20.31 -19.83
N SER A 358 -2.85 20.10 -19.89
CA SER A 358 -2.21 19.31 -20.97
C SER A 358 -2.21 17.82 -20.62
N PHE A 359 -1.75 17.45 -19.42
CA PHE A 359 -1.74 16.04 -18.96
C PHE A 359 -3.14 15.42 -19.03
N GLY A 360 -4.19 16.17 -18.67
CA GLY A 360 -5.60 15.75 -18.77
C GLY A 360 -6.13 15.47 -20.19
N LYS A 361 -5.29 15.56 -21.23
CA LYS A 361 -5.61 15.17 -22.62
C LYS A 361 -4.85 13.92 -23.09
N GLU A 362 -3.96 13.40 -22.25
CA GLU A 362 -3.17 12.20 -22.54
C GLU A 362 -3.93 10.94 -22.10
N GLU A 363 -3.56 9.79 -22.65
CA GLU A 363 -4.22 8.50 -22.37
C GLU A 363 -4.03 8.04 -20.92
N ARG A 364 -3.02 8.56 -20.21
CA ARG A 364 -2.75 8.30 -18.78
C ARG A 364 -2.24 9.57 -18.07
N PRO A 365 -3.12 10.47 -17.61
CA PRO A 365 -2.74 11.79 -17.08
C PRO A 365 -1.83 11.71 -15.85
N VAL A 366 -2.08 10.75 -14.96
CA VAL A 366 -1.30 10.53 -13.73
C VAL A 366 0.15 10.15 -14.05
N ARG A 367 0.33 9.19 -14.97
CA ARG A 367 1.65 8.68 -15.39
C ARG A 367 2.47 9.77 -16.09
N ALA A 368 1.85 10.54 -16.98
CA ALA A 368 2.48 11.67 -17.67
C ALA A 368 2.98 12.73 -16.68
N MET A 369 2.10 13.16 -15.76
CA MET A 369 2.43 14.13 -14.71
C MET A 369 3.57 13.64 -13.81
N LEU A 370 3.54 12.39 -13.34
CA LEU A 370 4.58 11.85 -12.45
C LEU A 370 5.94 11.70 -13.16
N SER A 371 5.94 11.30 -14.44
CA SER A 371 7.17 11.17 -15.23
C SER A 371 7.78 12.54 -15.58
N ASP A 372 6.95 13.54 -15.89
CA ASP A 372 7.39 14.92 -16.08
C ASP A 372 7.89 15.52 -14.75
N TRP A 373 7.20 15.26 -13.64
CA TRP A 373 7.59 15.74 -12.32
C TRP A 373 8.94 15.19 -11.88
N ALA A 374 9.18 13.88 -12.06
CA ALA A 374 10.45 13.24 -11.72
C ALA A 374 11.66 13.76 -12.53
N SER A 375 11.42 14.54 -13.59
CA SER A 375 12.47 15.20 -14.39
C SER A 375 12.87 16.61 -13.92
N HIS A 376 12.16 17.20 -12.95
CA HIS A 376 12.47 18.53 -12.42
C HIS A 376 13.51 18.48 -11.28
N ASP A 377 14.42 19.46 -11.23
CA ASP A 377 15.43 19.62 -10.17
C ASP A 377 14.85 19.79 -8.74
N SER A 378 13.55 20.05 -8.62
CA SER A 378 12.81 20.20 -7.36
C SER A 378 12.10 18.92 -6.90
N ALA A 379 12.17 17.83 -7.66
CA ALA A 379 11.55 16.56 -7.29
C ALA A 379 12.20 15.99 -6.01
N SER A 380 11.38 15.50 -5.08
CA SER A 380 11.84 14.74 -3.91
C SER A 380 10.74 13.86 -3.33
N VAL A 381 11.12 12.69 -2.79
CA VAL A 381 10.17 11.78 -2.11
C VAL A 381 9.38 12.53 -1.02
N ASP A 382 10.04 13.41 -0.27
CA ASP A 382 9.41 14.21 0.78
C ASP A 382 8.38 15.21 0.25
N THR A 383 8.61 15.86 -0.90
CA THR A 383 7.64 16.80 -1.48
C THR A 383 6.42 16.08 -2.05
N LEU A 384 6.61 14.92 -2.70
CA LEU A 384 5.51 14.07 -3.14
C LEU A 384 4.70 13.53 -1.96
N CYS A 385 5.36 13.00 -0.92
CA CYS A 385 4.69 12.51 0.29
C CYS A 385 3.96 13.63 1.05
N ALA A 386 4.51 14.86 1.07
CA ALA A 386 3.85 16.03 1.66
C ALA A 386 2.66 16.53 0.83
N ALA A 387 2.65 16.31 -0.49
CA ALA A 387 1.51 16.61 -1.35
C ALA A 387 0.40 15.55 -1.22
N LEU A 388 0.75 14.26 -1.19
CA LEU A 388 -0.17 13.14 -0.96
C LEU A 388 -0.91 13.25 0.39
N LYS A 389 -0.19 13.60 1.48
CA LYS A 389 -0.81 13.87 2.78
C LYS A 389 -1.81 15.04 2.75
N LYS A 390 -1.56 16.07 1.93
CA LYS A 390 -2.48 17.23 1.78
C LYS A 390 -3.75 16.90 1.00
N ILE A 391 -3.73 15.92 0.09
CA ILE A 391 -4.95 15.38 -0.55
C ILE A 391 -5.60 14.25 0.26
N ASN A 392 -5.23 14.09 1.54
CA ASN A 392 -5.74 13.04 2.44
C ASN A 392 -5.44 11.60 1.96
N ARG A 393 -4.42 11.41 1.11
CA ARG A 393 -3.90 10.11 0.67
C ARG A 393 -2.65 9.71 1.48
N GLU A 394 -2.85 9.57 2.79
CA GLU A 394 -1.78 9.13 3.71
C GLU A 394 -1.44 7.64 3.57
N ASP A 395 -2.31 6.86 2.93
CA ASP A 395 -2.10 5.49 2.45
C ASP A 395 -0.94 5.44 1.46
N LEU A 396 -1.00 6.26 0.41
CA LEU A 396 0.02 6.31 -0.64
C LEU A 396 1.36 6.81 -0.12
N ALA A 397 1.34 7.82 0.76
CA ALA A 397 2.55 8.40 1.35
C ALA A 397 3.35 7.42 2.24
N GLN A 398 2.74 6.34 2.74
CA GLN A 398 3.43 5.30 3.51
C GLN A 398 4.14 4.28 2.62
N ASN A 399 3.65 4.04 1.40
CA ASN A 399 4.23 3.07 0.46
C ASN A 399 5.47 3.61 -0.28
N ILE A 400 5.61 4.93 -0.42
CA ILE A 400 6.74 5.55 -1.14
C ILE A 400 7.96 5.75 -0.23
N MET A 401 7.78 5.91 1.08
CA MET A 401 8.90 6.10 2.01
C MET A 401 9.70 4.79 2.17
N PRO A 402 11.01 4.77 1.86
CA PRO A 402 11.83 3.60 2.16
C PRO A 402 11.91 3.39 3.68
N LYS A 403 11.60 2.18 4.16
CA LYS A 403 11.76 1.82 5.57
C LYS A 403 13.23 2.00 5.97
N SER A 404 13.50 2.93 6.87
CA SER A 404 14.84 3.14 7.43
C SER A 404 15.32 1.87 8.11
N THR A 405 16.33 1.22 7.53
CA THR A 405 17.01 0.06 8.14
C THR A 405 17.58 0.46 9.49
N ALA A 406 17.11 -0.18 10.56
CA ALA A 406 17.64 0.07 11.90
C ALA A 406 19.06 -0.52 12.00
N THR A 407 20.07 0.36 12.05
CA THR A 407 21.48 -0.06 12.18
C THR A 407 21.70 -0.77 13.51
N SER A 408 22.16 -2.02 13.46
CA SER A 408 22.58 -2.78 14.64
C SER A 408 23.76 -2.07 15.32
N VAL A 409 23.67 -1.92 16.64
CA VAL A 409 24.79 -1.47 17.49
C VAL A 409 25.39 -2.69 18.18
N VAL A 410 26.73 -2.72 18.27
CA VAL A 410 27.55 -3.70 18.99
C VAL A 410 28.00 -3.11 20.32
#